data_AF-A0A4Q5QI79-F1
#
_entry.id   AF-A0A4Q5QI79-F1
#
_cell.length_a   1.000
_cell.length_b   1.000
_cell.length_c   1.000
_cell.angle_alpha   90.00
_cell.angle_beta   90.00
_cell.angle_gamma   90.00
#
_symmetry.space_group_name_H-M   'P 1'
#
loop_
_entity.id
_entity.type
_entity.pdbx_description
1 polymer ?
#
loop_
_entity_poly.entity_id
_entity_poly.type
_entity_poly.pdbx_seq_one_letter_code
_entity_poly.pdbx_strand_id
1 'polypeptide(L)' 'MKKLIYGIGVLIAISACNQTNTTQSKTTDTISTSKNSIKYTCPMHPEIVKDKPGVCEKCGMELVKK' A
#
# COMPACT_ATOMS: atom_id res chain seq x y z
N MET A 1 -4.48 -51.57 4.56
CA MET A 1 -3.52 -52.12 5.55
C MET A 1 -2.10 -51.55 5.33
N LYS A 2 -1.94 -50.23 5.19
CA LYS A 2 -0.65 -49.56 4.94
C LYS A 2 -0.38 -48.37 5.87
N LYS A 3 -1.08 -48.30 7.01
CA LYS A 3 -1.06 -47.15 7.93
C LYS A 3 -0.33 -47.43 9.26
N LEU A 4 0.59 -48.40 9.30
CA LEU A 4 1.25 -48.82 10.55
C LEU A 4 2.79 -48.65 10.57
N ILE A 5 3.36 -47.80 9.71
CA ILE A 5 4.82 -47.55 9.68
C ILE A 5 5.16 -46.04 9.65
N TYR A 6 4.15 -45.17 9.68
CA TYR A 6 4.31 -43.71 9.68
C TYR A 6 4.21 -43.13 11.11
N GLY A 7 4.87 -43.76 12.06
CA GLY A 7 4.98 -43.29 13.44
C GLY A 7 6.44 -43.34 13.85
N ILE A 8 6.99 -42.20 14.27
CA ILE A 8 8.38 -41.96 14.68
C ILE A 8 9.30 -41.62 13.50
N GLY A 9 9.60 -40.33 13.33
CA GLY A 9 10.84 -39.97 12.65
C GLY A 9 10.84 -38.80 11.67
N VAL A 10 9.91 -37.84 11.70
CA VAL A 10 10.16 -36.53 11.04
C VAL A 10 9.51 -35.40 11.83
N LEU A 11 10.10 -35.07 12.99
CA LEU A 11 10.07 -33.74 13.60
C LEU A 11 11.19 -32.88 12.99
N ILE A 12 11.27 -32.85 11.66
CA ILE A 12 12.22 -32.02 10.92
C ILE A 12 11.52 -31.49 9.67
N ALA A 13 10.87 -30.34 9.82
CA ALA A 13 11.00 -29.21 8.91
C ALA A 13 9.97 -28.16 9.30
N ILE A 14 10.47 -27.10 9.90
CA ILE A 14 9.83 -25.79 10.01
C ILE A 14 9.76 -25.26 8.56
N SER A 15 8.79 -25.74 7.78
CA SER A 15 8.63 -25.36 6.37
C SER A 15 7.48 -24.39 6.22
N ALA A 16 7.88 -23.12 6.08
CA ALA A 16 7.15 -21.97 5.59
C ALA A 16 5.98 -21.46 6.45
N CYS A 17 6.15 -20.25 6.96
CA CYS A 17 5.06 -19.40 7.40
C CYS A 17 3.91 -19.43 6.38
N ASN A 18 2.74 -19.71 6.94
CA ASN A 18 1.41 -19.54 6.42
C ASN A 18 1.14 -18.07 6.01
N GLN A 19 0.28 -17.89 5.00
CA GLN A 19 -0.20 -16.61 4.44
C GLN A 19 0.84 -15.74 3.71
N THR A 20 0.89 -15.92 2.39
CA THR A 20 1.17 -14.82 1.45
C THR A 20 0.02 -13.80 1.53
N ASN A 21 -0.02 -13.05 2.62
CA ASN A 21 -0.66 -11.74 2.63
C ASN A 21 0.28 -10.81 1.86
N THR A 22 -0.28 -10.04 0.93
CA THR A 22 0.40 -9.01 0.11
C THR A 22 0.92 -9.51 -1.24
N THR A 23 0.03 -9.56 -2.21
CA THR A 23 0.18 -8.59 -3.30
C THR A 23 -1.12 -7.85 -3.37
N GLN A 24 -1.08 -6.64 -2.82
CA GLN A 24 -2.04 -5.58 -3.07
C GLN A 24 -2.08 -5.40 -4.59
N SER A 25 -2.94 -6.19 -5.25
CA SER A 25 -3.55 -5.77 -6.49
C SER A 25 -4.07 -4.38 -6.22
N LYS A 26 -3.48 -3.46 -6.96
CA LYS A 26 -3.82 -2.05 -7.08
C LYS A 26 -5.25 -1.91 -7.60
N THR A 27 -6.22 -2.33 -6.81
CA THR A 27 -7.55 -1.76 -6.78
C THR A 27 -7.49 -0.77 -5.64
N THR A 28 -7.24 0.49 -5.99
CA THR A 28 -7.24 1.64 -5.08
C THR A 28 -8.68 1.92 -4.64
N ASP A 29 -9.32 0.95 -4.01
CA ASP A 29 -10.54 1.10 -3.22
C ASP A 29 -10.19 0.74 -1.78
N THR A 30 -9.19 1.46 -1.25
CA THR A 30 -8.91 1.46 0.19
C THR A 30 -9.79 2.53 0.82
N ILE A 31 -10.94 2.09 1.32
CA ILE A 31 -11.56 2.50 2.60
C ILE A 31 -11.23 3.97 2.96
N SER A 32 -12.11 4.87 2.53
CA SER A 32 -12.14 6.29 2.94
C SER A 32 -12.58 6.41 4.40
N THR A 33 -11.73 5.95 5.32
CA THR A 33 -11.75 6.47 6.68
C THR A 33 -11.35 7.93 6.61
N SER A 34 -12.24 8.80 7.10
CA SER A 34 -12.09 10.23 7.34
C SER A 34 -10.72 10.60 7.94
N LYS A 35 -9.68 10.64 7.11
CA LYS A 35 -8.45 11.38 7.35
C LYS A 35 -8.58 12.66 6.55
N ASN A 36 -8.53 13.78 7.25
CA ASN A 36 -8.40 15.09 6.66
C ASN A 36 -7.13 15.13 5.79
N SER A 37 -7.27 14.78 4.51
CA SER A 37 -6.16 14.77 3.55
C SER A 37 -5.90 16.22 3.16
N ILE A 38 -4.82 16.79 3.67
CA ILE A 38 -4.35 18.13 3.28
C ILE A 38 -4.11 18.10 1.78
N LYS A 39 -4.84 18.96 1.05
CA LYS A 39 -4.65 19.16 -0.39
C LYS A 39 -3.62 20.26 -0.60
N TYR A 40 -2.91 20.21 -1.71
CA TYR A 40 -1.93 21.21 -2.12
C TYR A 40 -2.32 21.75 -3.49
N THR A 41 -2.16 23.05 -3.71
CA THR A 41 -2.54 23.75 -4.95
C THR A 41 -1.42 24.69 -5.41
N CYS A 42 -1.31 24.92 -6.72
CA CYS A 42 -0.39 25.93 -7.23
C CYS A 42 -1.02 27.33 -7.08
N PRO A 43 -0.30 28.35 -6.54
CA PRO A 43 -0.84 29.70 -6.36
C PRO A 43 -1.14 30.40 -7.70
N MET A 44 -0.51 29.97 -8.80
CA MET A 44 -0.75 30.49 -10.15
C MET A 44 -1.66 29.61 -11.00
N HIS A 45 -1.76 28.32 -10.68
CA HIS A 45 -2.54 27.34 -11.45
C HIS A 45 -3.47 26.56 -10.51
N PRO A 46 -4.62 27.14 -10.11
CA PRO A 46 -5.52 26.54 -9.11
C PRO A 46 -6.16 25.22 -9.55
N GLU A 47 -6.06 24.88 -10.84
CA GLU A 47 -6.46 23.58 -11.41
C GLU A 47 -5.54 22.44 -10.97
N ILE A 48 -4.29 22.74 -10.60
CA ILE A 48 -3.30 21.74 -10.18
C ILE A 48 -3.48 21.48 -8.69
N VAL A 49 -4.25 20.44 -8.36
CA VAL A 49 -4.45 19.98 -6.98
C VAL A 49 -3.78 18.62 -6.77
N LYS A 50 -2.94 18.52 -5.73
CA LYS A 50 -2.25 17.29 -5.35
C LYS A 50 -2.51 16.92 -3.89
N ASP A 51 -2.40 15.63 -3.59
CA ASP A 51 -2.52 15.09 -2.23
C ASP A 51 -1.22 15.17 -1.40
N LYS A 52 -0.14 15.67 -2.02
CA LYS A 52 1.20 15.68 -1.44
C LYS A 52 1.90 17.00 -1.76
N PRO A 53 2.85 17.45 -0.91
CA PRO A 53 3.71 18.59 -1.23
C PRO A 53 4.58 18.30 -2.45
N GLY A 54 5.06 19.35 -3.11
CA GLY A 54 5.92 19.25 -4.28
C GLY A 54 5.87 20.50 -5.13
N VAL A 55 6.26 20.36 -6.40
CA VAL A 55 6.30 21.45 -7.38
C VAL A 55 5.20 21.31 -8.44
N CYS A 56 4.73 22.45 -8.95
CA CYS A 56 3.76 22.56 -10.02
C CYS A 56 4.38 22.14 -11.35
N GLU A 57 3.72 21.24 -12.08
CA GLU A 57 4.19 20.74 -13.38
C GLU A 57 4.03 21.74 -14.52
N LYS A 58 3.19 22.78 -14.34
CA LYS A 58 2.99 23.84 -15.33
C LYS A 58 4.06 24.93 -15.26
N CYS A 59 4.50 25.30 -14.06
CA CYS A 59 5.39 26.47 -13.87
C CYS A 59 6.59 26.24 -12.93
N GLY A 60 6.72 25.06 -12.32
CA GLY A 60 7.84 24.73 -11.45
C GLY A 60 7.83 25.39 -10.07
N MET A 61 6.81 26.17 -9.72
CA MET A 61 6.66 26.76 -8.38
C MET A 61 6.19 25.73 -7.35
N GLU A 62 6.55 25.93 -6.08
CA GLU A 62 6.12 25.07 -4.98
C GLU A 62 4.58 25.11 -4.79
N LEU A 63 3.97 23.96 -4.52
CA LEU A 63 2.56 23.84 -4.22
C LEU A 63 2.30 24.24 -2.77
N VAL A 64 1.30 25.08 -2.56
CA VAL A 64 0.89 25.55 -1.23
C VAL A 64 -0.25 24.69 -0.70
N LYS A 65 -0.34 24.49 0.62
CA LYS A 65 -1.49 23.81 1.23
C LYS A 65 -2.76 24.60 0.94
N LYS A 66 -3.81 23.90 0.52
CA LYS A 66 -5.14 24.44 0.29
C LYS A 66 -5.87 24.66 1.61
#